data_AF-A0A7T8BAI5-F1
#
_entry.id   AF-A0A7T8BAI5-F1
#
_cell.length_a   1.000
_cell.length_b   1.000
_cell.length_c   1.000
_cell.angle_alpha   90.00
_cell.angle_beta   90.00
_cell.angle_gamma   90.00
#
_symmetry.space_group_name_H-M   'P 1'
#
loop_
_entity.id
_entity.type
_entity.pdbx_description
1 polymer ?
#
loop_
_entity_poly.entity_id
_entity_poly.type
_entity_poly.pdbx_seq_one_letter_code
_entity_poly.pdbx_strand_id
1 'polypeptide(L)' 'MIKVTRLDGMEYYINPHQIESIEMCPDTTLLMLSGKHIIVREKIPVIIDRILEYRGRIGGFKNEE' A
#
# COMPACT_ATOMS: atom_id res chain seq x y z
N MET A 1 8.55 0.56 0.84
CA MET A 1 7.46 1.55 0.97
C MET A 1 6.75 1.64 -0.36
N ILE A 2 5.42 1.67 -0.36
CA ILE A 2 4.62 1.89 -1.58
C ILE A 2 4.15 3.35 -1.62
N LYS A 3 4.16 3.94 -2.80
CA LYS A 3 3.59 5.27 -3.04
C LYS A 3 2.07 5.14 -3.15
N VAL A 4 1.33 6.07 -2.58
CA VAL A 4 -0.11 6.27 -2.74
C VAL A 4 -0.42 7.77 -2.78
N THR A 5 -1.58 8.15 -3.28
CA THR A 5 -2.01 9.54 -3.34
C THR A 5 -3.25 9.73 -2.47
N ARG A 6 -3.15 10.63 -1.50
CA ARG A 6 -4.29 10.99 -0.64
C ARG A 6 -5.33 11.79 -1.43
N LEU A 7 -6.53 11.92 -0.86
CA LEU A 7 -7.59 12.73 -1.45
C LEU A 7 -7.18 14.20 -1.67
N ASP A 8 -6.30 14.73 -0.81
CA ASP A 8 -5.72 16.07 -0.89
C ASP A 8 -4.70 16.25 -2.04
N GLY A 9 -4.45 15.20 -2.84
CA GLY A 9 -3.49 15.23 -3.94
C GLY A 9 -2.02 15.10 -3.52
N MET A 10 -1.74 15.09 -2.22
CA MET A 10 -0.38 14.87 -1.71
C MET A 10 0.05 13.42 -1.88
N GLU A 11 1.32 13.27 -2.29
CA GLU A 11 1.99 11.98 -2.36
C GLU A 11 2.28 11.48 -0.95
N TYR A 12 1.96 10.23 -0.69
CA TYR A 12 2.11 9.60 0.61
C TYR A 12 2.78 8.24 0.45
N TYR A 13 3.73 7.92 1.32
CA TYR A 13 4.45 6.66 1.27
C TYR A 13 4.10 5.84 2.50
N ILE A 14 3.59 4.62 2.28
CA ILE A 14 3.16 3.73 3.36
C ILE A 14 3.91 2.41 3.33
N ASN A 15 4.00 1.79 4.51
CA ASN A 15 4.51 0.44 4.62
C ASN A 15 3.40 -0.55 4.28
N PRO A 16 3.52 -1.30 3.16
CA PRO A 16 2.48 -2.25 2.79
C PRO A 16 2.35 -3.42 3.78
N HIS A 17 3.39 -3.72 4.57
CA HIS A 17 3.33 -4.78 5.59
C HIS A 17 2.53 -4.37 6.84
N GLN A 18 2.21 -3.09 6.97
CA GLN A 18 1.41 -2.59 8.08
C GLN A 18 -0.06 -2.35 7.70
N ILE A 19 -0.44 -2.67 6.46
CA ILE A 19 -1.83 -2.63 6.04
C ILE A 19 -2.52 -3.86 6.62
N GLU A 20 -3.56 -3.63 7.40
CA GLU A 20 -4.42 -4.65 7.98
C GLU A 20 -5.51 -5.07 6.98
N SER A 21 -6.22 -4.09 6.41
CA SER A 21 -7.26 -4.32 5.42
C SER A 21 -7.36 -3.17 4.41
N ILE A 22 -7.94 -3.48 3.25
CA ILE A 22 -8.19 -2.52 2.16
C ILE A 22 -9.68 -2.64 1.82
N GLU A 23 -10.41 -1.55 1.95
CA GLU A 23 -11.84 -1.47 1.65
C GLU A 23 -12.10 -0.39 0.61
N MET A 24 -13.17 -0.54 -0.18
CA MET A 24 -13.56 0.45 -1.19
C MET A 24 -15.02 0.84 -1.02
N CYS A 25 -15.27 2.04 -0.48
CA CYS A 25 -16.60 2.57 -0.20
C CYS A 25 -16.59 4.11 -0.12
N PRO A 26 -17.06 4.87 -1.13
CA PRO A 26 -16.85 4.70 -2.58
C PRO A 26 -15.36 4.87 -2.99
N ASP A 27 -14.56 5.46 -2.11
CA ASP A 27 -13.11 5.64 -2.24
C ASP A 27 -12.36 4.50 -1.53
N THR A 28 -11.06 4.33 -1.84
CA THR A 28 -10.26 3.24 -1.25
C THR A 28 -9.70 3.68 0.10
N THR A 29 -10.04 2.93 1.15
CA THR A 29 -9.57 3.15 2.53
C THR A 29 -8.63 2.04 2.93
N LEU A 30 -7.46 2.42 3.45
CA LEU A 30 -6.45 1.54 4.00
C LEU A 30 -6.52 1.61 5.51
N LEU A 31 -6.84 0.48 6.13
CA LEU A 31 -6.72 0.30 7.57
C LEU A 31 -5.31 -0.20 7.88
N MET A 32 -4.59 0.53 8.72
CA MET A 32 -3.27 0.12 9.19
C MET A 32 -3.40 -0.65 10.50
N LEU A 33 -2.50 -1.59 10.76
CA LEU A 33 -2.39 -2.32 12.04
C LEU A 33 -2.25 -1.40 13.27
N SER A 34 -1.84 -0.15 13.06
CA SER A 34 -1.78 0.87 14.12
C SER A 34 -3.14 1.51 14.43
N GLY A 35 -4.24 1.07 13.80
CA GLY A 35 -5.57 1.69 13.87
C GLY A 35 -5.72 2.97 13.04
N LYS A 36 -4.73 3.32 12.20
CA LYS A 36 -4.80 4.51 11.35
C LYS A 36 -5.58 4.19 10.07
N HIS A 37 -6.52 5.06 9.73
CA HIS A 37 -7.27 5.00 8.47
C HIS A 37 -6.68 5.99 7.48
N ILE A 38 -6.42 5.54 6.26
CA ILE A 38 -5.85 6.36 5.19
C ILE A 38 -6.70 6.20 3.96
N ILE A 39 -7.30 7.29 3.51
CA ILE A 39 -8.10 7.31 2.29
C ILE A 39 -7.20 7.71 1.12
N VAL A 40 -7.21 6.90 0.07
CA VAL A 40 -6.38 7.05 -1.12
C VAL A 40 -7.25 7.04 -2.38
N ARG A 41 -6.71 7.65 -3.45
CA ARG A 41 -7.40 7.75 -4.75
C ARG A 41 -7.21 6.50 -5.61
N GLU A 42 -6.15 5.73 -5.36
CA GLU A 42 -5.86 4.52 -6.11
C GLU A 42 -6.87 3.42 -5.81
N LYS A 43 -7.27 2.69 -6.86
CA LYS A 43 -8.09 1.49 -6.71
C LYS A 43 -7.27 0.35 -6.13
N ILE A 44 -7.96 -0.57 -5.44
CA ILE A 44 -7.41 -1.83 -4.89
C ILE A 44 -6.38 -2.53 -5.83
N PRO A 45 -6.68 -2.83 -7.11
CA PRO A 45 -5.73 -3.54 -7.97
C PRO A 45 -4.39 -2.82 -8.15
N VAL A 46 -4.39 -1.48 -8.21
CA VAL A 46 -3.15 -0.68 -8.34
C VAL A 46 -2.33 -0.79 -7.06
N ILE A 47 -2.99 -0.78 -5.90
CA ILE A 47 -2.33 -0.92 -4.61
C ILE A 47 -1.70 -2.32 -4.49
N ILE A 48 -2.44 -3.37 -4.86
CA ILE A 48 -1.95 -4.75 -4.87
C ILE A 48 -0.73 -4.89 -5.79
N ASP A 49 -0.79 -4.36 -7.01
CA ASP A 49 0.33 -4.41 -7.96
C ASP A 49 1.60 -3.76 -7.38
N ARG A 50 1.46 -2.58 -6.75
CA ARG A 50 2.57 -1.91 -6.05
C ARG A 50 3.11 -2.72 -4.87
N ILE A 51 2.25 -3.45 -4.16
CA ILE A 51 2.68 -4.34 -3.07
C ILE A 51 3.48 -5.52 -3.64
N LEU A 52 3.04 -6.11 -4.75
CA LEU A 52 3.73 -7.20 -5.44
C LEU A 52 5.08 -6.73 -5.98
N GLU A 53 5.15 -5.56 -6.62
CA GLU A 53 6.40 -4.95 -7.08
C GLU A 53 7.37 -4.71 -5.91
N TYR A 54 6.86 -4.13 -4.81
CA TYR A 54 7.65 -3.92 -3.61
C TYR A 54 8.20 -5.26 -3.07
N ARG A 55 7.35 -6.29 -2.96
CA ARG A 55 7.73 -7.64 -2.51
C ARG A 55 8.76 -8.28 -3.43
N GLY A 56 8.64 -8.14 -4.74
CA GLY A 56 9.62 -8.65 -5.71
C GLY A 56 10.99 -7.99 -5.53
N ARG A 57 11.02 -6.69 -5.19
CA ARG A 57 12.28 -5.97 -4.94
C ARG A 57 12.92 -6.32 -3.60
N ILE A 58 12.14 -6.50 -2.53
CA ILE A 58 12.70 -6.85 -1.20
C ILE A 58 13.00 -8.35 -1.05
N GLY A 59 12.26 -9.22 -1.74
CA GLY A 59 12.45 -10.68 -1.74
C GLY A 59 13.54 -11.15 -2.72
N GLY A 60 14.15 -10.21 -3.45
CA GLY A 60 15.28 -10.46 -4.35
C GLY A 60 16.59 -10.81 -3.65
N PHE A 61 16.64 -10.86 -2.31
CA PHE A 61 17.68 -11.60 -1.59
C PHE A 61 17.41 -13.11 -1.79
N LYS A 62 17.61 -13.61 -3.01
CA LYS A 62 18.06 -14.99 -3.16
C LYS A 62 19.31 -15.08 -2.29
N ASN A 63 19.26 -15.92 -1.26
CA ASN A 63 20.43 -16.32 -0.50
C ASN A 63 21.57 -16.55 -1.48
N GLU A 64 22.63 -15.74 -1.39
CA GLU A 64 23.91 -16.12 -1.98
C GLU A 64 24.32 -17.43 -1.29
N GLU A 65 24.51 -18.47 -2.11
CA GLU A 65 24.94 -19.82 -1.73
C GLU A 65 26.28 -19.82 -0.99
#